data_AF-A0A914NWZ1-F1
#
_entry.id   AF-A0A914NWZ1-F1
#
_cell.length_a   1.000
_cell.length_b   1.000
_cell.length_c   1.000
_cell.angle_alpha   90.00
_cell.angle_beta   90.00
_cell.angle_gamma   90.00
#
_symmetry.space_group_name_H-M   'P 1'
#
loop_
_entity.id
_entity.type
_entity.pdbx_description
1 polymer ?
#
loop_
_entity_poly.entity_id
_entity_poly.type
_entity_poly.pdbx_seq_one_letter_code
_entity_poly.pdbx_strand_id
1 'polypeptide(L)'
;MACKKALEVLDSIAEKFPIDNREALIRCAMTSLGSKIVNKCLYQLASIAVDAILAVADLEQRDVNFELIKIVGKEGGQLEDTALIKGVVIDKTMSHPQMPRRMENAKIAILTCPFEPPKPKTKHKLDITSTEDYKQLQKYERETFEKMIQDVKASGATLALCQWGFDDEANHLLLHHNLPAVRWVGGPEIELIAIATNGRIVPRFAELTPEKLGSAGLVHELTFGTDNDQMLCIENCPNRRAVTVIEEAKRSLHDAFCVVRNLIRDDKIVYGGGAAELACSIAVAQEADKVFLFVNFLLLLYED
;
A
#
# COMPACT_ATOMS: atom_id res chain seq x y z
N MET A 1 40.57 12.00 1.13
CA MET A 1 41.34 11.46 0.00
C MET A 1 41.03 9.98 -0.17
N ALA A 2 41.16 9.19 0.90
CA ALA A 2 40.76 7.78 0.97
C ALA A 2 39.37 7.50 0.36
N CYS A 3 38.32 8.15 0.87
CA CYS A 3 36.95 7.90 0.42
C CYS A 3 36.74 8.21 -1.06
N LYS A 4 37.40 9.25 -1.60
CA LYS A 4 37.30 9.57 -3.04
C LYS A 4 37.93 8.46 -3.87
N LYS A 5 39.08 7.93 -3.43
CA LYS A 5 39.75 6.84 -4.13
C LYS A 5 38.97 5.54 -4.05
N ALA A 6 38.39 5.23 -2.89
CA ALA A 6 37.48 4.10 -2.72
C ALA A 6 36.27 4.20 -3.66
N LEU A 7 35.64 5.38 -3.76
CA LEU A 7 34.53 5.60 -4.71
C LEU A 7 34.93 5.40 -6.17
N GLU A 8 36.09 5.90 -6.60
CA GLU A 8 36.63 5.65 -7.95
C GLU A 8 36.84 4.15 -8.23
N VAL A 9 37.33 3.42 -7.23
CA VAL A 9 37.58 1.97 -7.33
C VAL A 9 36.25 1.23 -7.42
N LEU A 10 35.27 1.59 -6.58
CA LEU A 10 33.92 1.04 -6.64
C LEU A 10 33.27 1.26 -8.00
N ASP A 11 33.41 2.46 -8.59
CA ASP A 11 32.92 2.75 -9.93
C ASP A 11 33.64 1.93 -11.02
N SER A 12 34.91 1.58 -10.81
CA SER A 12 35.70 0.78 -11.77
C SER A 12 35.41 -0.72 -11.72
N ILE A 13 35.06 -1.25 -10.55
CA ILE A 13 34.71 -2.67 -10.36
C ILE A 13 33.21 -2.93 -10.55
N ALA A 14 32.41 -1.87 -10.59
CA ALA A 14 30.97 -1.97 -10.76
C ALA A 14 30.63 -2.52 -12.16
N GLU A 15 29.78 -3.53 -12.19
CA GLU A 15 29.26 -4.09 -13.42
C GLU A 15 27.85 -3.59 -13.70
N LYS A 16 27.53 -3.44 -14.98
CA LYS A 16 26.19 -3.05 -15.42
C LYS A 16 25.25 -4.25 -15.34
N PHE A 17 24.18 -4.09 -14.58
CA PHE A 17 23.19 -5.12 -14.32
C PHE A 17 22.04 -5.07 -15.33
N PRO A 18 21.63 -6.22 -15.89
CA PRO A 18 20.45 -6.27 -16.75
C PRO A 18 19.16 -6.18 -15.91
N ILE A 19 18.57 -4.97 -15.81
CA ILE A 19 17.30 -4.74 -15.09
C ILE A 19 16.14 -5.54 -15.73
N ASP A 20 16.19 -5.78 -17.04
CA ASP A 20 15.15 -6.52 -17.76
C ASP A 20 15.08 -8.01 -17.34
N ASN A 21 16.12 -8.53 -16.70
CA ASN A 21 16.16 -9.92 -16.28
C ASN A 21 15.57 -10.09 -14.87
N ARG A 22 14.30 -10.52 -14.84
CA ARG A 22 13.57 -10.83 -13.59
C ARG A 22 14.31 -11.81 -12.68
N GLU A 23 14.91 -12.86 -13.23
CA GLU A 23 15.63 -13.86 -12.41
C GLU A 23 16.90 -13.28 -11.76
N ALA A 24 17.53 -12.32 -12.43
CA ALA A 24 18.68 -11.64 -11.88
C ALA A 24 18.25 -10.76 -10.70
N LEU A 25 17.16 -10.00 -10.84
CA LEU A 25 16.60 -9.19 -9.74
C LEU A 25 16.22 -10.06 -8.54
N ILE A 26 15.63 -11.24 -8.77
CA ILE A 26 15.29 -12.19 -7.71
C ILE A 26 16.55 -12.64 -6.98
N ARG A 27 17.63 -12.96 -7.69
CA ARG A 27 18.91 -13.34 -7.07
C ARG A 27 19.46 -12.24 -6.16
N CYS A 28 19.41 -10.98 -6.59
CA CYS A 28 19.83 -9.84 -5.76
C CYS A 28 18.96 -9.69 -4.50
N ALA A 29 17.64 -9.80 -4.65
CA ALA A 29 16.72 -9.76 -3.50
C ALA A 29 16.96 -10.93 -2.54
N MET A 30 17.24 -12.13 -3.04
CA MET A 30 17.60 -13.30 -2.23
C MET A 30 18.86 -13.06 -1.40
N THR A 31 19.89 -12.41 -1.96
CA THR A 31 21.12 -12.09 -1.23
C THR A 31 20.82 -11.18 -0.03
N SER A 32 19.92 -10.20 -0.17
CA SER A 32 19.49 -9.31 0.92
C SER A 32 18.69 -10.02 2.01
N LEU A 33 17.85 -10.98 1.61
CA LEU A 33 16.99 -11.73 2.54
C LEU A 33 17.72 -12.89 3.23
N GLY A 34 18.82 -13.39 2.66
CA GLY A 34 19.55 -14.58 3.13
C GLY A 34 20.11 -14.49 4.56
N SER A 35 20.35 -13.28 5.08
CA SER A 35 20.84 -13.05 6.44
C SER A 35 19.73 -12.97 7.50
N LYS A 36 18.47 -13.18 7.13
CA LYS A 36 17.29 -12.95 8.00
C LYS A 36 16.54 -14.24 8.33
N ILE A 37 15.62 -14.12 9.28
CA ILE A 37 14.76 -15.23 9.79
C ILE A 37 13.93 -15.88 8.66
N VAL A 38 13.67 -15.14 7.58
CA VAL A 38 12.94 -15.56 6.38
C VAL A 38 13.70 -16.52 5.45
N ASN A 39 14.83 -17.08 5.88
CA ASN A 39 15.67 -17.99 5.08
C ASN A 39 14.90 -19.22 4.53
N LYS A 40 13.85 -19.68 5.22
CA LYS A 40 13.04 -20.82 4.75
C LYS A 40 12.27 -20.54 3.45
N CYS A 41 11.83 -19.30 3.23
CA CYS A 41 10.94 -18.90 2.13
C CYS A 41 11.58 -17.86 1.21
N LEU A 42 12.92 -17.85 1.09
CA LEU A 42 13.68 -16.81 0.38
C LEU A 42 13.17 -16.55 -1.04
N TYR A 43 12.97 -17.62 -1.81
CA TYR A 43 12.61 -17.49 -3.22
C TYR A 43 11.22 -16.87 -3.40
N GLN A 44 10.24 -17.29 -2.60
CA GLN A 44 8.88 -16.77 -2.65
C GLN A 44 8.86 -15.28 -2.30
N LEU A 45 9.51 -14.89 -1.20
CA LEU A 45 9.55 -13.50 -0.75
C LEU A 45 10.35 -12.61 -1.70
N ALA A 46 11.46 -13.10 -2.24
CA ALA A 46 12.24 -12.39 -3.25
C ALA A 46 11.42 -12.19 -4.54
N SER A 47 10.69 -13.21 -4.98
CA SER A 47 9.79 -13.11 -6.14
C SER A 47 8.69 -12.08 -5.90
N ILE A 48 8.03 -12.13 -4.74
CA ILE A 48 7.00 -11.17 -4.34
C ILE A 48 7.55 -9.74 -4.33
N ALA A 49 8.75 -9.54 -3.80
CA ALA A 49 9.39 -8.24 -3.73
C ALA A 49 9.73 -7.65 -5.10
N VAL A 50 10.25 -8.46 -6.00
CA VAL A 50 10.55 -8.05 -7.37
C VAL A 50 9.25 -7.74 -8.11
N ASP A 51 8.25 -8.61 -8.01
CA ASP A 51 6.96 -8.42 -8.71
C ASP A 51 6.20 -7.20 -8.18
N ALA A 52 6.27 -6.92 -6.87
CA ALA A 52 5.69 -5.73 -6.26
C ALA A 52 6.33 -4.45 -6.82
N ILE A 53 7.66 -4.39 -6.87
CA ILE A 53 8.36 -3.20 -7.36
C ILE A 53 8.19 -3.01 -8.85
N LEU A 54 8.30 -4.06 -9.65
CA LEU A 54 8.10 -3.97 -11.10
C LEU A 54 6.69 -3.49 -11.47
N ALA A 55 5.69 -3.78 -10.63
CA ALA A 55 4.32 -3.28 -10.83
C ALA A 55 4.17 -1.77 -10.58
N VAL A 56 5.04 -1.18 -9.74
CA VAL A 56 4.98 0.22 -9.31
C VAL A 56 6.04 1.10 -9.99
N ALA A 57 7.14 0.48 -10.45
CA ALA A 57 8.27 1.17 -11.03
C ALA A 57 7.89 1.90 -12.32
N ASP A 58 8.33 3.16 -12.40
CA ASP A 58 8.33 3.92 -13.63
C ASP A 58 9.72 3.80 -14.25
N LEU A 59 9.84 2.96 -15.28
CA LEU A 59 11.12 2.68 -15.95
C LEU A 59 11.63 3.89 -16.74
N GLU A 60 10.74 4.81 -17.15
CA GLU A 60 11.14 6.01 -17.89
C GLU A 60 11.81 7.03 -16.96
N GLN A 61 11.22 7.23 -15.77
CA GLN A 61 11.76 8.15 -14.77
C GLN A 61 12.81 7.49 -13.85
N ARG A 62 13.01 6.17 -13.98
CA ARG A 62 13.85 5.35 -13.08
C ARG A 62 13.53 5.60 -11.61
N ASP A 63 12.25 5.76 -11.29
CA ASP A 63 11.80 5.97 -9.91
C ASP A 63 10.76 4.95 -9.48
N VAL A 64 10.77 4.68 -8.18
CA VAL A 64 9.84 3.76 -7.52
C VAL A 64 9.28 4.51 -6.32
N ASN A 65 7.96 4.72 -6.32
CA ASN A 65 7.27 5.30 -5.19
C ASN A 65 6.80 4.19 -4.23
N PHE A 66 7.39 4.14 -3.03
CA PHE A 66 6.99 3.18 -2.01
C PHE A 66 5.61 3.44 -1.41
N GLU A 67 5.06 4.64 -1.53
CA GLU A 67 3.73 4.96 -1.01
C GLU A 67 2.65 4.09 -1.66
N LEU A 68 2.88 3.66 -2.92
CA LEU A 68 1.98 2.80 -3.68
C LEU A 68 2.01 1.32 -3.26
N ILE A 69 3.00 0.92 -2.45
CA ILE A 69 3.14 -0.45 -1.94
C ILE A 69 2.69 -0.47 -0.48
N LYS A 70 1.57 -1.16 -0.21
CA LYS A 70 1.06 -1.33 1.14
C LYS A 70 1.56 -2.65 1.71
N ILE A 71 2.17 -2.64 2.89
CA ILE A 71 2.50 -3.87 3.61
C ILE A 71 1.54 -4.02 4.78
N VAL A 72 0.66 -5.00 4.69
CA VAL A 72 -0.29 -5.35 5.74
C VAL A 72 0.28 -6.57 6.47
N GLY A 73 0.25 -6.58 7.80
CA GLY A 73 0.73 -7.73 8.57
C GLY A 73 -0.41 -8.19 9.45
N LYS A 74 -0.72 -9.48 9.38
CA LYS A 74 -1.66 -10.14 10.27
C LYS A 74 -0.97 -11.31 10.93
N GLU A 75 -1.32 -11.49 12.19
CA GLU A 75 -0.90 -12.63 12.99
C GLU A 75 -1.77 -13.84 12.62
N GLY A 76 -1.22 -15.05 12.72
CA GLY A 76 -2.01 -16.29 12.55
C GLY A 76 -1.80 -17.07 11.25
N GLY A 77 -0.65 -16.93 10.58
CA GLY A 77 -0.26 -17.74 9.42
C GLY A 77 1.21 -18.20 9.49
N GLN A 78 1.64 -18.99 8.51
CA GLN A 78 3.06 -19.28 8.29
C GLN A 78 3.66 -18.24 7.33
N LEU A 79 4.99 -18.12 7.31
CA LEU A 79 5.68 -17.27 6.33
C LEU A 79 5.36 -17.66 4.87
N GLU A 80 5.00 -18.92 4.64
CA GLU A 80 4.61 -19.48 3.34
C GLU A 80 3.25 -18.95 2.85
N ASP A 81 2.38 -18.49 3.76
CA ASP A 81 1.06 -17.93 3.42
C ASP A 81 1.15 -16.48 2.90
N THR A 82 2.36 -15.93 2.82
CA THR A 82 2.62 -14.59 2.27
C THR A 82 2.24 -14.55 0.80
N ALA A 83 1.31 -13.66 0.46
CA ALA A 83 0.85 -13.47 -0.90
C ALA A 83 0.97 -12.01 -1.35
N LEU A 84 1.26 -11.85 -2.66
CA LEU A 84 1.19 -10.58 -3.36
C LEU A 84 -0.21 -10.39 -3.93
N ILE A 85 -0.94 -9.40 -3.42
CA ILE A 85 -2.28 -9.07 -3.92
C ILE A 85 -2.16 -7.88 -4.86
N LYS A 86 -2.53 -8.09 -6.12
CA LYS A 86 -2.59 -7.04 -7.17
C LYS A 86 -3.83 -6.17 -6.98
N GLY A 87 -3.77 -5.34 -5.94
CA GLY A 87 -4.84 -4.46 -5.52
C GLY A 87 -4.61 -3.96 -4.09
N VAL A 88 -5.71 -3.64 -3.41
CA VAL A 88 -5.65 -3.04 -2.07
C VAL A 88 -6.33 -3.95 -1.06
N VAL A 89 -5.63 -4.24 0.03
CA VAL A 89 -6.20 -4.90 1.21
C VAL A 89 -6.45 -3.87 2.30
N ILE A 90 -7.61 -3.98 2.92
CA ILE A 90 -8.06 -3.11 4.00
C ILE A 90 -8.35 -3.99 5.22
N ASP A 91 -7.81 -3.61 6.37
CA ASP A 91 -8.10 -4.27 7.65
C ASP A 91 -9.43 -3.78 8.23
N LYS A 92 -10.49 -3.94 7.44
CA LYS A 92 -11.87 -3.58 7.74
C LYS A 92 -12.80 -4.63 7.16
N THR A 93 -13.92 -4.80 7.83
CA THR A 93 -15.02 -5.67 7.42
C THR A 93 -16.14 -4.85 6.78
N MET A 94 -17.07 -5.54 6.11
CA MET A 94 -18.35 -4.95 5.72
C MET A 94 -19.08 -4.41 6.95
N SER A 95 -19.81 -3.32 6.76
CA SER A 95 -20.45 -2.62 7.88
C SER A 95 -21.54 -3.44 8.57
N HIS A 96 -22.21 -4.34 7.83
CA HIS A 96 -23.24 -5.23 8.36
C HIS A 96 -22.95 -6.70 8.00
N PRO A 97 -23.10 -7.67 8.92
CA PRO A 97 -22.73 -9.08 8.70
C PRO A 97 -23.57 -9.80 7.62
N GLN A 98 -24.78 -9.29 7.34
CA GLN A 98 -25.65 -9.80 6.27
C GLN A 98 -25.29 -9.28 4.87
N MET A 99 -24.31 -8.37 4.76
CA MET A 99 -23.84 -7.90 3.46
C MET A 99 -23.07 -9.02 2.72
N PRO A 100 -23.08 -9.00 1.38
CA PRO A 100 -22.37 -9.99 0.59
C PRO A 100 -20.85 -9.90 0.83
N ARG A 101 -20.26 -11.03 1.22
CA ARG A 101 -18.81 -11.14 1.45
C ARG A 101 -17.98 -11.23 0.17
N ARG A 102 -18.62 -11.44 -0.98
CA ARG A 102 -17.99 -11.54 -2.28
C ARG A 102 -18.84 -10.84 -3.33
N MET A 103 -18.20 -10.00 -4.13
CA MET A 103 -18.82 -9.24 -5.21
C MET A 103 -17.91 -9.26 -6.43
N GLU A 104 -18.50 -9.51 -7.59
CA GLU A 104 -17.80 -9.49 -8.88
C GLU A 104 -18.20 -8.23 -9.66
N ASN A 105 -17.24 -7.66 -10.40
CA ASN A 105 -17.39 -6.42 -11.18
C ASN A 105 -17.98 -5.26 -10.37
N ALA A 106 -17.34 -4.95 -9.24
CA ALA A 106 -17.78 -3.91 -8.33
C ALA A 106 -17.46 -2.50 -8.87
N LYS A 107 -18.44 -1.61 -8.80
CA LYS A 107 -18.29 -0.15 -8.95
C LYS A 107 -18.22 0.48 -7.57
N ILE A 108 -17.08 1.08 -7.26
CA ILE A 108 -16.74 1.54 -5.93
C ILE A 108 -16.92 3.06 -5.85
N ALA A 109 -17.80 3.51 -4.97
CA ALA A 109 -17.93 4.91 -4.59
C ALA A 109 -16.93 5.21 -3.45
N ILE A 110 -16.01 6.13 -3.69
CA ILE A 110 -15.01 6.54 -2.72
C ILE A 110 -15.45 7.87 -2.10
N LEU A 111 -15.91 7.83 -0.85
CA LEU A 111 -16.59 8.93 -0.18
C LEU A 111 -15.78 9.41 1.03
N THR A 112 -15.58 10.73 1.12
CA THR A 112 -15.01 11.39 2.31
C THR A 112 -16.05 12.12 3.14
N CYS A 113 -17.32 12.07 2.74
CA CYS A 113 -18.45 12.54 3.55
C CYS A 113 -18.97 11.42 4.46
N PRO A 114 -19.38 11.76 5.71
CA PRO A 114 -20.10 10.83 6.56
C PRO A 114 -21.53 10.63 6.04
N PHE A 115 -22.07 9.42 6.20
CA PHE A 115 -23.50 9.19 6.13
C PHE A 115 -24.11 9.63 7.47
N GLU A 116 -24.31 10.93 7.61
CA GLU A 116 -24.99 11.54 8.76
C GLU A 116 -25.82 12.74 8.29
N PRO A 117 -26.90 13.10 9.01
CA PRO A 117 -27.61 14.34 8.74
C PRO A 117 -26.64 15.52 8.87
N PRO A 118 -26.70 16.51 7.97
CA PRO A 118 -25.74 17.61 7.97
C PRO A 118 -25.85 18.42 9.26
N LYS A 119 -24.86 18.24 10.16
CA LYS A 119 -24.74 19.05 11.37
C LYS A 119 -24.20 20.43 11.00
N PRO A 120 -24.90 21.54 11.33
CA PRO A 120 -24.35 22.87 11.11
C PRO A 120 -23.03 23.02 11.88
N LYS A 121 -22.01 23.60 11.23
CA LYS A 121 -20.68 23.81 11.86
C LYS A 121 -20.72 24.85 12.99
N THR A 122 -21.72 25.71 12.99
CA THR A 122 -22.00 26.66 14.08
C THR A 122 -22.72 25.95 15.23
N LYS A 123 -22.47 26.38 16.47
CA LYS A 123 -23.18 25.88 17.66
C LYS A 123 -24.68 26.20 17.53
N HIS A 124 -25.44 25.28 16.94
CA HIS A 124 -26.89 25.35 16.88
C HIS A 124 -27.44 24.45 17.99
N LYS A 125 -28.21 25.04 18.90
CA LYS A 125 -29.08 24.27 19.78
C LYS A 125 -30.41 24.10 19.05
N LEU A 126 -30.86 22.87 18.91
CA LEU A 126 -32.20 22.56 18.44
C LEU A 126 -33.10 22.53 19.67
N ASP A 127 -33.91 23.57 19.84
CA ASP A 127 -34.88 23.65 20.93
C ASP A 127 -36.14 22.89 20.53
N ILE A 128 -36.24 21.63 20.95
CA ILE A 128 -37.40 20.78 20.69
C ILE A 128 -38.44 21.07 21.78
N THR A 129 -39.54 21.74 21.42
CA THR A 129 -40.57 22.18 22.38
C THR A 129 -41.83 21.32 22.33
N SER A 130 -42.16 20.69 21.20
CA SER A 130 -43.31 19.80 21.04
C SER A 130 -42.94 18.36 20.68
N THR A 131 -43.84 17.42 20.97
CA THR A 131 -43.73 16.01 20.51
C THR A 131 -43.89 15.89 18.99
N GLU A 132 -44.54 16.86 18.35
CA GLU A 132 -44.70 16.94 16.90
C GLU A 132 -43.39 17.31 16.21
N ASP A 133 -42.63 18.26 16.77
CA ASP A 133 -41.32 18.67 16.27
C ASP A 133 -40.33 17.51 16.32
N TYR A 134 -40.39 16.71 17.39
CA TYR A 134 -39.57 15.50 17.53
C TYR A 134 -39.84 14.49 16.40
N LYS A 135 -41.12 14.25 16.08
CA LYS A 135 -41.51 13.37 14.97
C LYS A 135 -41.12 13.91 13.61
N GLN A 136 -41.19 15.24 13.41
CA GLN A 136 -40.75 15.86 12.16
C GLN A 136 -39.24 15.75 11.98
N LEU A 137 -38.47 15.95 13.05
CA LEU A 137 -37.01 15.82 13.02
C LEU A 137 -36.60 14.39 12.66
N GLN A 138 -37.21 13.39 13.29
CA GLN A 138 -36.94 11.98 12.97
C GLN A 138 -37.28 11.63 11.52
N LYS A 139 -38.40 12.13 10.98
CA LYS A 139 -38.75 11.96 9.56
C LYS A 139 -37.74 12.63 8.65
N TYR A 140 -37.33 13.86 8.98
CA TYR A 140 -36.35 14.61 8.21
C TYR A 140 -34.99 13.91 8.15
N GLU A 141 -34.51 13.37 9.27
CA GLU A 141 -33.27 12.58 9.31
C GLU A 141 -33.36 11.39 8.37
N ARG A 142 -34.44 10.59 8.50
CA ARG A 142 -34.65 9.41 7.67
C ARG A 142 -34.75 9.74 6.17
N GLU A 143 -35.54 10.75 5.80
CA GLU A 143 -35.67 11.19 4.40
C GLU A 143 -34.34 11.69 3.83
N THR A 144 -33.54 12.39 4.65
CA THR A 144 -32.22 12.88 4.24
C THR A 144 -31.25 11.73 3.99
N PHE A 145 -31.27 10.71 4.85
CA PHE A 145 -30.52 9.48 4.65
C PHE A 145 -30.95 8.71 3.40
N GLU A 146 -32.25 8.51 3.21
CA GLU A 146 -32.79 7.82 2.04
C GLU A 146 -32.38 8.54 0.74
N LYS A 147 -32.39 9.88 0.73
CA LYS A 147 -31.88 10.67 -0.41
C LYS A 147 -30.39 10.43 -0.68
N MET A 148 -29.54 10.43 0.35
CA MET A 148 -28.10 10.14 0.17
C MET A 148 -27.85 8.75 -0.42
N ILE A 149 -28.59 7.74 0.05
CA ILE A 149 -28.48 6.37 -0.48
C ILE A 149 -28.98 6.30 -1.92
N GLN A 150 -30.07 7.00 -2.24
CA GLN A 150 -30.60 7.10 -3.60
C GLN A 150 -29.59 7.76 -4.54
N ASP A 151 -28.89 8.82 -4.13
CA ASP A 151 -27.84 9.47 -4.92
C ASP A 151 -26.70 8.48 -5.24
N VAL A 152 -26.27 7.68 -4.25
CA VAL A 152 -25.23 6.65 -4.44
C VAL A 152 -25.69 5.54 -5.38
N LYS A 153 -26.96 5.16 -5.29
CA LYS A 153 -27.53 4.14 -6.18
C LYS A 153 -27.76 4.68 -7.59
N ALA A 154 -28.14 5.94 -7.72
CA ALA A 154 -28.35 6.63 -8.99
C ALA A 154 -27.05 6.76 -9.79
N SER A 155 -25.90 6.93 -9.12
CA SER A 155 -24.60 6.87 -9.80
C SER A 155 -24.25 5.47 -10.33
N GLY A 156 -24.95 4.42 -9.87
CA GLY A 156 -24.70 3.02 -10.24
C GLY A 156 -23.56 2.37 -9.46
N ALA A 157 -23.26 2.86 -8.25
CA ALA A 157 -22.26 2.24 -7.38
C ALA A 157 -22.80 0.94 -6.77
N THR A 158 -21.95 -0.07 -6.67
CA THR A 158 -22.28 -1.37 -6.04
C THR A 158 -21.62 -1.52 -4.66
N LEU A 159 -20.61 -0.71 -4.34
CA LEU A 159 -19.92 -0.69 -3.05
C LEU A 159 -19.62 0.76 -2.66
N ALA A 160 -19.93 1.14 -1.42
CA ALA A 160 -19.55 2.44 -0.87
C ALA A 160 -18.40 2.30 0.14
N LEU A 161 -17.33 3.07 -0.05
CA LEU A 161 -16.23 3.17 0.89
C LEU A 161 -16.25 4.56 1.52
N CYS A 162 -16.37 4.61 2.84
CA CYS A 162 -16.41 5.85 3.59
C CYS A 162 -15.19 6.01 4.48
N GLN A 163 -14.60 7.20 4.46
CA GLN A 163 -13.57 7.57 5.42
C GLN A 163 -14.11 7.62 6.84
N TRP A 164 -15.33 8.13 6.99
CA TRP A 164 -15.99 8.29 8.28
C TRP A 164 -16.86 7.09 8.62
N GLY A 165 -17.14 6.95 9.91
CA GLY A 165 -18.19 6.06 10.39
C GLY A 165 -19.59 6.54 10.03
N PHE A 166 -20.54 5.66 10.23
CA PHE A 166 -21.97 5.95 10.17
C PHE A 166 -22.72 5.09 11.19
N ASP A 167 -23.87 5.57 11.62
CA ASP A 167 -24.68 4.99 12.71
C ASP A 167 -25.35 3.65 12.31
N ASP A 168 -25.78 2.88 13.32
CA ASP A 168 -26.42 1.57 13.11
C ASP A 168 -27.74 1.66 12.33
N GLU A 169 -28.49 2.75 12.49
CA GLU A 169 -29.71 2.99 11.71
C GLU A 169 -29.38 3.17 10.21
N ALA A 170 -28.28 3.86 9.90
CA ALA A 170 -27.79 4.01 8.53
C ALA A 170 -27.33 2.66 7.95
N ASN A 171 -26.67 1.80 8.76
CA ASN A 171 -26.30 0.43 8.35
C ASN A 171 -27.53 -0.39 7.91
N HIS A 172 -28.61 -0.34 8.69
CA HIS A 172 -29.85 -1.05 8.36
C HIS A 172 -30.47 -0.52 7.06
N LEU A 173 -30.51 0.80 6.87
CA LEU A 173 -31.04 1.40 5.64
C LEU A 173 -30.20 1.03 4.41
N LEU A 174 -28.87 1.07 4.52
CA LEU A 174 -27.95 0.65 3.45
C LEU A 174 -28.17 -0.81 3.04
N LEU A 175 -28.38 -1.69 4.02
CA LEU A 175 -28.71 -3.09 3.79
C LEU A 175 -30.05 -3.24 3.05
N HIS A 176 -31.11 -2.56 3.50
CA HIS A 176 -32.42 -2.60 2.84
C HIS A 176 -32.36 -2.14 1.38
N HIS A 177 -31.46 -1.22 1.05
CA HIS A 177 -31.26 -0.73 -0.31
C HIS A 177 -30.26 -1.58 -1.15
N ASN A 178 -29.74 -2.68 -0.59
CA ASN A 178 -28.72 -3.54 -1.18
C ASN A 178 -27.44 -2.79 -1.58
N LEU A 179 -26.97 -1.87 -0.73
CA LEU A 179 -25.72 -1.15 -0.93
C LEU A 179 -24.71 -1.54 0.16
N PRO A 180 -23.81 -2.49 -0.13
CA PRO A 180 -22.68 -2.81 0.73
C PRO A 180 -21.82 -1.57 1.00
N ALA A 181 -21.40 -1.42 2.24
CA ALA A 181 -20.59 -0.28 2.65
C ALA A 181 -19.47 -0.67 3.62
N VAL A 182 -18.36 0.05 3.56
CA VAL A 182 -17.24 -0.06 4.49
C VAL A 182 -17.07 1.28 5.20
N ARG A 183 -17.00 1.22 6.52
CA ARG A 183 -16.81 2.38 7.40
C ARG A 183 -15.37 2.50 7.87
N TRP A 184 -14.96 3.72 8.22
CA TRP A 184 -13.65 3.98 8.84
C TRP A 184 -12.44 3.56 7.99
N VAL A 185 -12.49 3.81 6.69
CA VAL A 185 -11.33 3.58 5.81
C VAL A 185 -10.29 4.68 6.05
N GLY A 186 -9.03 4.31 6.23
CA GLY A 186 -7.95 5.28 6.48
C GLY A 186 -7.74 6.22 5.30
N GLY A 187 -7.34 7.47 5.56
CA GLY A 187 -6.97 8.45 4.52
C GLY A 187 -5.97 7.91 3.48
N PRO A 188 -4.81 7.37 3.88
CA PRO A 188 -3.85 6.82 2.91
C PRO A 188 -4.40 5.59 2.17
N GLU A 189 -5.30 4.82 2.79
CA GLU A 189 -5.95 3.68 2.14
C GLU A 189 -6.92 4.14 1.06
N ILE A 190 -7.69 5.21 1.30
CA ILE A 190 -8.59 5.81 0.32
C ILE A 190 -7.84 6.30 -0.91
N GLU A 191 -6.69 6.95 -0.72
CA GLU A 191 -5.84 7.41 -1.83
C GLU A 191 -5.33 6.23 -2.66
N LEU A 192 -4.86 5.16 -1.99
CA LEU A 192 -4.43 3.94 -2.66
C LEU A 192 -5.57 3.26 -3.43
N ILE A 193 -6.77 3.19 -2.85
CA ILE A 193 -7.95 2.60 -3.52
C ILE A 193 -8.35 3.45 -4.72
N ALA A 194 -8.32 4.78 -4.61
CA ALA A 194 -8.58 5.67 -5.72
C ALA A 194 -7.60 5.42 -6.89
N ILE A 195 -6.31 5.31 -6.59
CA ILE A 195 -5.27 5.03 -7.59
C ILE A 195 -5.45 3.64 -8.20
N ALA A 196 -5.72 2.61 -7.39
CA ALA A 196 -5.89 1.23 -7.84
C ALA A 196 -7.13 1.09 -8.75
N THR A 197 -8.27 1.60 -8.30
CA THR A 197 -9.57 1.44 -8.97
C THR A 197 -9.81 2.48 -10.07
N ASN A 198 -8.89 3.44 -10.23
CA ASN A 198 -9.01 4.62 -11.10
C ASN A 198 -10.25 5.48 -10.79
N GLY A 199 -10.70 5.44 -9.52
CA GLY A 199 -11.82 6.22 -9.02
C GLY A 199 -11.39 7.59 -8.51
N ARG A 200 -12.32 8.54 -8.41
CA ARG A 200 -12.08 9.84 -7.78
C ARG A 200 -12.67 9.86 -6.38
N ILE A 201 -11.95 10.52 -5.47
CA ILE A 201 -12.42 10.77 -4.11
C ILE A 201 -13.51 11.85 -4.18
N VAL A 202 -14.72 11.53 -3.69
CA VAL A 202 -15.88 12.42 -3.75
C VAL A 202 -16.21 12.97 -2.35
N PRO A 203 -16.19 14.30 -2.16
CA PRO A 203 -16.47 14.92 -0.86
C PRO A 203 -17.95 15.18 -0.58
N ARG A 204 -18.82 15.12 -1.60
CA ARG A 204 -20.26 15.40 -1.48
C ARG A 204 -21.08 14.43 -2.32
N PHE A 205 -22.17 13.92 -1.76
CA PHE A 205 -23.09 13.01 -2.46
C PHE A 205 -23.65 13.58 -3.78
N ALA A 206 -23.94 14.88 -3.83
CA ALA A 206 -24.45 15.55 -5.03
C ALA A 206 -23.47 15.57 -6.22
N GLU A 207 -22.17 15.37 -5.98
CA GLU A 207 -21.15 15.37 -7.02
C GLU A 207 -20.84 13.96 -7.55
N LEU A 208 -21.54 12.95 -7.02
CA LEU A 208 -21.36 11.57 -7.39
C LEU A 208 -21.88 11.35 -8.80
N THR A 209 -20.99 10.92 -9.68
CA THR A 209 -21.26 10.69 -11.10
C THR A 209 -20.67 9.34 -11.47
N PRO A 210 -21.25 8.63 -12.46
CA PRO A 210 -20.80 7.29 -12.83
C PRO A 210 -19.33 7.28 -13.30
N GLU A 211 -18.84 8.39 -13.86
CA GLU A 211 -17.45 8.56 -14.32
C GLU A 211 -16.43 8.64 -13.18
N LYS A 212 -16.86 9.05 -11.98
CA LYS A 212 -15.99 9.19 -10.81
C LYS A 212 -15.87 7.89 -10.02
N LEU A 213 -16.65 6.86 -10.35
CA LEU A 213 -16.64 5.58 -9.64
C LEU A 213 -15.39 4.78 -10.00
N GLY A 214 -14.80 4.15 -9.00
CA GLY A 214 -13.73 3.17 -9.20
C GLY A 214 -14.28 1.86 -9.75
N SER A 215 -13.48 1.13 -10.51
CA SER A 215 -13.82 -0.20 -11.00
C SER A 215 -12.91 -1.26 -10.36
N ALA A 216 -13.49 -2.36 -9.90
CA ALA A 216 -12.76 -3.53 -9.39
C ALA A 216 -13.41 -4.82 -9.90
N GLY A 217 -12.60 -5.78 -10.34
CA GLY A 217 -13.10 -7.05 -10.85
C GLY A 217 -13.62 -7.97 -9.75
N LEU A 218 -12.98 -7.98 -8.58
CA LEU A 218 -13.38 -8.83 -7.45
C LEU A 218 -13.17 -8.10 -6.13
N VAL A 219 -14.21 -8.06 -5.31
CA VAL A 219 -14.12 -7.62 -3.91
C VAL A 219 -14.56 -8.78 -3.04
N HIS A 220 -13.70 -9.22 -2.12
CA HIS A 220 -14.05 -10.31 -1.22
C HIS A 220 -13.40 -10.14 0.15
N GLU A 221 -14.04 -10.69 1.17
CA GLU A 221 -13.48 -10.77 2.52
C GLU A 221 -12.62 -12.03 2.65
N LEU A 222 -11.37 -11.86 3.06
CA LEU A 222 -10.48 -12.92 3.49
C LEU A 222 -10.58 -13.06 5.01
N THR A 223 -10.91 -14.27 5.47
CA THR A 223 -10.78 -14.67 6.86
C THR A 223 -9.41 -15.29 7.09
N PHE A 224 -8.67 -14.77 8.08
CA PHE A 224 -7.38 -15.31 8.49
C PHE A 224 -7.49 -15.99 9.87
N GLY A 225 -6.89 -17.19 9.98
CA GLY A 225 -6.73 -17.90 11.25
C GLY A 225 -8.03 -18.38 11.93
N THR A 226 -7.89 -18.71 13.21
CA THR A 226 -8.97 -19.15 14.11
C THR A 226 -9.76 -18.00 14.75
N ASP A 227 -9.21 -16.79 14.75
CA ASP A 227 -9.75 -15.63 15.51
C ASP A 227 -10.80 -14.79 14.76
N ASN A 228 -11.35 -15.30 13.64
CA ASN A 228 -12.34 -14.58 12.80
C ASN A 228 -11.88 -13.18 12.34
N ASP A 229 -10.58 -12.95 12.26
CA ASP A 229 -10.04 -11.68 11.76
C ASP A 229 -10.26 -11.62 10.24
N GLN A 230 -10.98 -10.58 9.81
CA GLN A 230 -11.48 -10.44 8.45
C GLN A 230 -10.87 -9.21 7.79
N MET A 231 -10.41 -9.38 6.56
CA MET A 231 -9.84 -8.31 5.74
C MET A 231 -10.56 -8.22 4.41
N LEU A 232 -10.88 -7.01 3.99
CA LEU A 232 -11.45 -6.78 2.68
C LEU A 232 -10.33 -6.67 1.64
N CYS A 233 -10.40 -7.54 0.63
CA CYS A 233 -9.48 -7.54 -0.51
C CYS A 233 -10.19 -7.07 -1.76
N ILE A 234 -9.60 -6.08 -2.41
CA ILE A 234 -10.07 -5.53 -3.69
C ILE A 234 -9.03 -5.93 -4.74
N GLU A 235 -9.42 -6.81 -5.65
CA GLU A 235 -8.58 -7.41 -6.68
C GLU A 235 -9.07 -7.09 -8.10
N ASN A 236 -8.19 -7.32 -9.08
CA ASN A 236 -8.46 -7.11 -10.50
C ASN A 236 -8.89 -5.68 -10.81
N CYS A 237 -8.16 -4.72 -10.24
CA CYS A 237 -8.34 -3.30 -10.54
C CYS A 237 -7.69 -2.95 -11.90
N PRO A 238 -8.21 -1.93 -12.61
CA PRO A 238 -7.68 -1.50 -13.90
C PRO A 238 -6.23 -1.00 -13.79
N ASN A 239 -5.86 -0.41 -12.65
CA ASN A 239 -4.50 0.03 -12.39
C ASN A 239 -3.79 -0.93 -11.43
N ARG A 240 -2.72 -1.57 -11.91
CA ARG A 240 -1.91 -2.56 -11.16
C ARG A 240 -0.83 -1.93 -10.28
N ARG A 241 -0.74 -0.60 -10.24
CA ARG A 241 0.31 0.14 -9.51
C ARG A 241 0.16 0.12 -8.00
N ALA A 242 -0.99 -0.27 -7.46
CA ALA A 242 -1.15 -0.48 -6.02
C ALA A 242 -1.05 -1.98 -5.73
N VAL A 243 -0.09 -2.35 -4.89
CA VAL A 243 0.15 -3.75 -4.55
C VAL A 243 0.20 -3.87 -3.03
N THR A 244 -0.48 -4.89 -2.52
CA THR A 244 -0.48 -5.16 -1.09
C THR A 244 0.22 -6.48 -0.82
N VAL A 245 1.17 -6.47 0.11
CA VAL A 245 1.85 -7.67 0.58
C VAL A 245 1.40 -7.96 2.00
N ILE A 246 0.95 -9.20 2.24
CA ILE A 246 0.54 -9.67 3.56
C ILE A 246 1.70 -10.40 4.21
N GLU A 247 2.45 -9.74 5.12
CA GLU A 247 3.58 -10.38 5.80
C GLU A 247 3.82 -9.87 7.22
N GLU A 248 4.23 -10.78 8.11
CA GLU A 248 4.70 -10.51 9.47
C GLU A 248 6.12 -9.89 9.49
N ALA A 249 7.01 -10.32 8.58
CA ALA A 249 8.38 -9.80 8.48
C ALA A 249 8.49 -8.54 7.60
N LYS A 250 7.64 -7.54 7.86
CA LYS A 250 7.57 -6.25 7.12
C LYS A 250 8.93 -5.61 6.89
N ARG A 251 9.81 -5.67 7.91
CA ARG A 251 11.16 -5.09 7.83
C ARG A 251 12.06 -5.85 6.86
N SER A 252 11.97 -7.18 6.83
CA SER A 252 12.76 -8.01 5.94
C SER A 252 12.45 -7.71 4.47
N LEU A 253 11.16 -7.63 4.13
CA LEU A 253 10.69 -7.21 2.81
C LEU A 253 11.11 -5.80 2.45
N HIS A 254 11.00 -4.86 3.38
CA HIS A 254 11.32 -3.46 3.10
C HIS A 254 12.76 -3.30 2.62
N ASP A 255 13.72 -4.03 3.20
CA ASP A 255 15.10 -3.99 2.72
C ASP A 255 15.25 -4.62 1.32
N ALA A 256 14.54 -5.72 1.04
CA ALA A 256 14.53 -6.32 -0.29
C ALA A 256 13.93 -5.34 -1.33
N PHE A 257 12.89 -4.61 -0.93
CA PHE A 257 12.31 -3.57 -1.75
C PHE A 257 13.32 -2.45 -2.04
N CYS A 258 14.04 -2.00 -1.02
CA CYS A 258 15.08 -0.99 -1.19
C CYS A 258 16.20 -1.44 -2.13
N VAL A 259 16.63 -2.71 -2.06
CA VAL A 259 17.65 -3.25 -2.97
C VAL A 259 17.17 -3.23 -4.42
N VAL A 260 15.96 -3.74 -4.69
CA VAL A 260 15.42 -3.76 -6.06
C VAL A 260 15.15 -2.34 -6.57
N ARG A 261 14.68 -1.41 -5.72
CA ARG A 261 14.55 0.02 -6.07
C ARG A 261 15.89 0.64 -6.45
N ASN A 262 16.95 0.36 -5.68
CA ASN A 262 18.27 0.90 -5.97
C ASN A 262 18.76 0.43 -7.33
N LEU A 263 18.51 -0.83 -7.69
CA LEU A 263 18.84 -1.38 -9.02
C LEU A 263 18.07 -0.72 -10.17
N ILE A 264 16.85 -0.24 -9.93
CA ILE A 264 16.06 0.48 -10.94
C ILE A 264 16.57 1.91 -11.12
N ARG A 265 17.00 2.56 -10.03
CA ARG A 265 17.56 3.91 -10.04
C ARG A 265 18.95 3.94 -10.66
N ASP A 266 19.80 3.02 -10.25
CA ASP A 266 21.17 2.84 -10.73
C ASP A 266 21.40 1.37 -11.09
N ASP A 267 21.74 1.12 -12.35
CA ASP A 267 21.93 -0.22 -12.90
C ASP A 267 23.30 -0.82 -12.59
N LYS A 268 24.07 -0.24 -11.66
CA LYS A 268 25.36 -0.76 -11.23
C LYS A 268 25.23 -1.74 -10.07
N ILE A 269 25.99 -2.84 -10.16
CA ILE A 269 26.17 -3.80 -9.06
C ILE A 269 27.64 -3.98 -8.71
N VAL A 270 27.90 -4.30 -7.45
CA VAL A 270 29.21 -4.75 -6.97
C VAL A 270 29.06 -6.11 -6.31
N TYR A 271 30.11 -6.94 -6.40
CA TYR A 271 30.12 -8.23 -5.73
C TYR A 271 30.32 -8.06 -4.23
N GLY A 272 29.38 -8.58 -3.45
CA GLY A 272 29.43 -8.56 -1.99
C GLY A 272 30.38 -9.60 -1.40
N GLY A 273 30.15 -9.96 -0.13
CA GLY A 273 30.96 -10.97 0.57
C GLY A 273 32.36 -10.48 0.97
N GLY A 274 32.55 -9.18 1.13
CA GLY A 274 33.84 -8.57 1.47
C GLY A 274 34.72 -8.26 0.26
N ALA A 275 34.33 -8.66 -0.97
CA ALA A 275 35.16 -8.47 -2.16
C ALA A 275 35.29 -7.00 -2.55
N ALA A 276 34.19 -6.24 -2.52
CA ALA A 276 34.19 -4.81 -2.82
C ALA A 276 34.99 -4.02 -1.76
N GLU A 277 34.84 -4.37 -0.48
CA GLU A 277 35.58 -3.75 0.62
C GLU A 277 37.08 -4.03 0.53
N LEU A 278 37.47 -5.28 0.23
CA LEU A 278 38.86 -5.67 0.05
C LEU A 278 39.51 -4.97 -1.15
N ALA A 279 38.80 -4.86 -2.27
CA ALA A 279 39.28 -4.13 -3.45
C ALA A 279 39.55 -2.64 -3.13
N CYS A 280 38.68 -2.03 -2.32
CA CYS A 280 38.88 -0.66 -1.85
C CYS A 280 40.09 -0.55 -0.92
N SER A 281 40.22 -1.45 0.06
CA SER A 281 41.34 -1.50 1.00
C SER A 281 42.69 -1.58 0.27
N ILE A 282 42.85 -2.51 -0.67
CA ILE A 282 44.07 -2.67 -1.47
C ILE A 282 44.41 -1.38 -2.24
N ALA A 283 43.41 -0.74 -2.85
CA ALA A 283 43.63 0.48 -3.62
C ALA A 283 43.96 1.70 -2.74
N VAL A 284 43.38 1.78 -1.54
CA VAL A 284 43.69 2.83 -0.57
C VAL A 284 45.11 2.64 -0.01
N ALA A 285 45.52 1.40 0.28
CA ALA A 285 46.88 1.06 0.72
C ALA A 285 47.94 1.49 -0.30
N GLN A 286 47.73 1.14 -1.58
CA GLN A 286 48.62 1.54 -2.67
C GLN A 286 48.74 3.05 -2.85
N GLU A 287 47.69 3.80 -2.50
CA GLU A 287 47.69 5.25 -2.56
C GLU A 287 48.36 5.85 -1.32
N ALA A 288 48.23 5.23 -0.16
CA ALA A 288 48.90 5.63 1.08
C ALA A 288 50.43 5.63 0.94
N ASP A 289 50.98 4.62 0.26
CA ASP A 289 52.43 4.50 -0.02
C ASP A 289 52.99 5.67 -0.84
N LYS A 290 52.13 6.39 -1.60
CA LYS A 290 52.54 7.52 -2.45
C LYS A 290 52.52 8.86 -1.72
N VAL A 291 51.99 8.93 -0.49
CA VAL A 291 51.74 10.20 0.23
C VAL A 291 52.65 10.34 1.46
N PHE A 292 52.99 11.58 1.82
CA PHE A 292 53.82 11.92 2.99
C PHE A 292 53.27 11.39 4.33
N LEU A 293 54.20 11.06 5.24
CA LEU A 293 54.01 10.30 6.49
C LEU A 293 52.71 10.55 7.27
N PHE A 294 52.31 11.80 7.51
CA PHE A 294 51.15 12.10 8.37
C PHE A 294 49.80 11.75 7.71
N VAL A 295 49.70 11.96 6.39
CA VAL A 295 48.50 11.60 5.61
C VAL A 295 48.48 10.09 5.34
N ASN A 296 49.65 9.47 5.23
CA ASN A 296 49.79 8.01 5.11
C ASN A 296 49.20 7.30 6.35
N PHE A 297 49.54 7.71 7.57
CA PHE A 297 48.95 7.15 8.80
C PHE A 297 47.41 7.25 8.84
N LEU A 298 46.84 8.35 8.36
CA LEU A 298 45.37 8.53 8.29
C LEU A 298 44.72 7.68 7.20
N LEU A 299 45.46 7.30 6.15
CA LEU A 299 44.96 6.43 5.08
C LEU A 299 44.99 4.96 5.50
N LEU A 300 46.05 4.53 6.18
CA LEU A 300 46.15 3.20 6.78
C LEU A 300 45.08 2.99 7.85
N LEU A 301 44.78 4.02 8.68
CA LEU A 301 43.67 3.97 9.63
C LEU A 301 42.27 3.90 8.98
N TYR A 302 42.14 4.18 7.68
CA TYR A 302 40.89 4.02 6.94
C TYR A 302 40.82 2.66 6.23
N GLU A 303 41.96 2.03 6.02
CA GLU A 303 42.09 0.67 5.50
C GLU A 303 41.74 -0.37 6.58
N ASP A 304 42.29 -0.18 7.78
CA ASP A 304 42.03 -0.99 8.99
C ASP A 304 40.57 -0.90 9.47
#